data_AF-A0A314YQL3-F1
#
_entry.id   AF-A0A314YQL3-F1
#
_cell.length_a   1.000
_cell.length_b   1.000
_cell.length_c   1.000
_cell.angle_alpha   90.00
_cell.angle_beta   90.00
_cell.angle_gamma   90.00
#
_symmetry.space_group_name_H-M   'P 1'
#
loop_
_entity.id
_entity.type
_entity.pdbx_description
1 polymer ?
#
loop_
_entity_poly.entity_id
_entity_poly.type
_entity_poly.pdbx_seq_one_letter_code
_entity_poly.pdbx_strand_id
1 'polypeptide(L)'
;MANARTSDIMGLNGGVILLGFAALAMFSRVADGLSGEYLLGEGVRRSLAENDTAQSKDCSRQCESEFCTVPPFLRYGKYCGLLYSGCPGEEPCDGLDACCMNHDACVQSKNNDYLSSECSQTFLNCMAEFRNSKGKTFQGNTCHVQDVVEVITLVMEAALVAGRYLHKP
;
A
#
# COMPACT_ATOMS: atom_id res chain seq x y z
N MET A 1 -46.26 39.87 -9.72
CA MET A 1 -47.65 39.44 -9.47
C MET A 1 -47.89 38.27 -10.43
N ALA A 2 -48.20 37.01 -10.08
CA ALA A 2 -48.51 36.26 -8.86
C ALA A 2 -47.60 35.00 -8.85
N ASN A 3 -46.95 34.56 -7.78
CA ASN A 3 -47.45 33.95 -6.54
C ASN A 3 -48.31 32.68 -6.75
N ALA A 4 -47.67 31.51 -6.59
CA ALA A 4 -48.33 30.27 -6.17
C ALA A 4 -47.42 29.60 -5.13
N ARG A 5 -48.00 29.40 -3.95
CA ARG A 5 -47.41 28.85 -2.72
C ARG A 5 -47.91 27.42 -2.53
N THR A 6 -47.02 26.59 -1.99
CA THR A 6 -47.25 25.64 -0.89
C THR A 6 -48.07 24.36 -1.11
N SER A 7 -47.51 23.29 -0.50
CA SER A 7 -48.08 22.02 0.00
C SER A 7 -47.66 20.79 -0.79
N ASP A 8 -47.17 19.67 -0.23
CA ASP A 8 -46.70 19.23 1.08
C ASP A 8 -46.14 17.81 0.83
N ILE A 9 -44.96 17.42 1.31
CA ILE A 9 -44.71 16.05 1.84
C ILE A 9 -43.59 16.14 2.91
N MET A 10 -43.99 16.30 4.17
CA MET A 10 -43.25 15.79 5.32
C MET A 10 -43.41 14.27 5.35
N GLY A 11 -42.32 13.53 5.55
CA GLY A 11 -42.36 12.06 5.60
C GLY A 11 -41.07 11.44 6.14
N LEU A 12 -40.66 11.90 7.32
CA LEU A 12 -39.58 11.35 8.13
C LEU A 12 -39.97 9.96 8.66
N ASN A 13 -39.41 8.90 8.08
CA ASN A 13 -39.29 7.56 8.68
C ASN A 13 -37.79 7.21 8.52
N GLY A 14 -36.92 7.19 9.53
CA GLY A 14 -37.11 6.60 10.85
C GLY A 14 -36.75 5.12 10.78
N GLY A 15 -35.47 4.75 10.67
CA GLY A 15 -35.11 3.32 10.76
C GLY A 15 -33.78 2.79 10.24
N VAL A 16 -32.78 3.58 9.83
CA VAL A 16 -31.50 3.00 9.32
C VAL A 16 -30.23 3.60 9.94
N ILE A 17 -30.35 4.59 10.83
CA ILE A 17 -29.19 5.28 11.42
C ILE A 17 -28.70 4.61 12.72
N LEU A 18 -29.45 3.67 13.30
CA LEU A 18 -29.11 3.08 14.61
C LEU A 18 -28.14 1.88 14.59
N LEU A 19 -27.81 1.30 13.42
CA LEU A 19 -26.81 0.23 13.34
C LEU A 19 -25.38 0.73 13.10
N GLY A 20 -25.22 1.99 12.65
CA GLY A 20 -23.90 2.60 12.41
C GLY A 20 -23.20 3.12 13.68
N PHE A 21 -23.96 3.46 14.73
CA PHE A 21 -23.38 3.98 15.97
C PHE A 21 -22.97 2.91 16.99
N ALA A 22 -23.46 1.67 16.85
CA ALA A 22 -23.03 0.56 17.71
C ALA A 22 -21.62 0.04 17.35
N ALA A 23 -21.20 0.16 16.08
CA ALA A 23 -19.86 -0.26 15.66
C ALA A 23 -18.75 0.70 16.13
N LEU A 24 -19.05 1.99 16.30
CA LEU A 24 -18.05 2.97 16.77
C LEU A 24 -17.74 2.85 18.27
N ALA A 25 -18.68 2.34 19.08
CA ALA A 25 -18.49 2.16 20.52
C ALA A 25 -17.67 0.91 20.89
N MET A 26 -17.48 -0.04 19.97
CA MET A 26 -16.69 -1.25 20.22
C MET A 26 -15.18 -1.07 19.92
N PHE A 27 -14.79 -0.02 19.19
CA PHE A 27 -13.37 0.31 18.98
C PHE A 27 -12.74 1.11 20.13
N SER A 28 -13.53 1.69 21.03
CA SER A 28 -12.99 2.40 22.21
C SER A 28 -12.62 1.47 23.38
N ARG A 29 -12.94 0.16 23.30
CA ARG A 29 -12.66 -0.81 24.37
C ARG A 29 -11.37 -1.61 24.20
N VAL A 30 -10.56 -1.32 23.16
CA VAL A 30 -9.24 -1.94 22.98
C VAL A 30 -8.10 -1.06 23.53
N ALA A 31 -8.40 0.18 23.95
CA ALA A 31 -7.40 1.13 24.45
C ALA A 31 -7.15 1.08 25.98
N ASP A 32 -7.94 0.30 26.74
CA ASP A 32 -7.82 0.20 28.21
C ASP A 32 -7.25 -1.15 28.68
N GLY A 33 -6.41 -1.80 27.87
CA GLY A 33 -5.93 -3.17 28.09
C GLY A 33 -4.43 -3.36 28.30
N LEU A 34 -3.64 -2.29 28.45
CA LEU A 34 -2.18 -2.37 28.65
C LEU A 34 -1.70 -1.45 29.79
N SER A 35 -2.37 -1.54 30.93
CA SER A 35 -1.74 -1.22 32.22
C SER A 35 -0.81 -2.38 32.60
N GLY A 36 0.33 -2.46 31.93
CA GLY A 36 1.42 -3.36 32.28
C GLY A 36 2.34 -2.71 33.29
N GLU A 37 1.99 -2.77 34.58
CA GLU A 37 2.98 -2.70 35.66
C GLU A 37 3.81 -3.99 35.62
N TYR A 38 5.01 -3.93 35.05
CA TYR A 38 6.08 -4.91 35.32
C TYR A 38 7.42 -4.17 35.46
N LEU A 39 7.72 -3.85 36.72
CA LEU A 39 9.02 -3.99 37.39
C LEU A 39 10.29 -3.70 36.58
N LEU A 40 10.92 -2.58 36.96
CA LEU A 40 12.34 -2.27 36.78
C LEU A 40 13.23 -3.43 37.23
N GLY A 41 13.92 -4.06 36.27
CA GLY A 41 14.98 -5.02 36.49
C GLY A 41 16.20 -4.68 35.63
N GLU A 42 17.23 -4.16 36.30
CA GLU A 42 18.67 -4.23 36.00
C GLU A 42 19.16 -4.02 34.56
N GLY A 43 19.97 -2.96 34.41
CA GLY A 43 20.53 -2.51 33.15
C GLY A 43 21.46 -3.51 32.49
N VAL A 44 21.11 -3.87 31.26
CA VAL A 44 22.08 -4.40 30.29
C VAL A 44 22.74 -3.20 29.60
N ARG A 45 23.93 -2.83 30.08
CA ARG A 45 24.89 -2.06 29.29
C ARG A 45 25.20 -2.84 28.02
N ARG A 46 24.54 -2.54 26.90
CA ARG A 46 25.06 -2.91 25.59
C ARG A 46 26.09 -1.87 25.19
N SER A 47 27.34 -2.23 25.44
CA SER A 47 28.54 -1.64 24.88
C SER A 47 28.37 -1.42 23.38
N LEU A 48 28.49 -0.16 22.96
CA LEU A 48 28.78 0.25 21.60
C LEU A 48 30.13 -0.36 21.22
N ALA A 49 30.08 -1.55 20.62
CA ALA A 49 31.10 -1.97 19.70
C ALA A 49 30.49 -1.77 18.32
N GLU A 50 31.00 -0.77 17.59
CA GLU A 50 30.86 -0.66 16.15
C GLU A 50 31.15 -2.02 15.52
N ASN A 51 30.07 -2.73 15.20
CA ASN A 51 30.09 -3.67 14.10
C ASN A 51 29.15 -3.06 13.08
N ASP A 52 29.74 -2.57 12.00
CA ASP A 52 29.10 -1.93 10.86
C ASP A 52 28.30 -2.98 10.03
N THR A 53 27.48 -3.77 10.74
CA THR A 53 26.40 -4.57 10.19
C THR A 53 25.13 -3.81 10.53
N ALA A 54 24.93 -2.68 9.83
CA ALA A 54 23.62 -2.09 9.68
C ALA A 54 22.61 -3.22 9.39
N GLN A 55 21.47 -3.20 10.07
CA GLN A 55 20.29 -4.02 9.78
C GLN A 55 20.34 -4.51 8.33
N SER A 56 20.43 -5.82 8.10
CA SER A 56 20.03 -6.32 6.80
C SER A 56 18.58 -5.91 6.65
N LYS A 57 18.33 -4.76 6.01
CA LYS A 57 17.02 -4.43 5.49
C LYS A 57 16.68 -5.63 4.62
N ASP A 58 15.73 -6.44 5.07
CA ASP A 58 15.37 -7.66 4.37
C ASP A 58 14.93 -7.27 2.95
N CYS A 59 15.84 -7.44 2.00
CA CYS A 59 15.64 -7.18 0.59
C CYS A 59 15.56 -8.52 -0.13
N SER A 60 14.77 -8.58 -1.20
CA SER A 60 14.54 -9.84 -1.90
C SER A 60 15.64 -10.15 -2.90
N ARG A 61 16.01 -11.44 -2.98
CA ARG A 61 16.82 -12.02 -4.06
C ARG A 61 16.05 -13.10 -4.83
N GLN A 62 14.79 -13.32 -4.46
CA GLN A 62 13.97 -14.41 -4.96
C GLN A 62 12.72 -13.86 -5.66
N CYS A 63 12.33 -14.50 -6.75
CA CYS A 63 11.10 -14.17 -7.46
C CYS A 63 9.91 -14.78 -6.72
N GLU A 64 9.23 -13.95 -5.91
CA GLU A 64 8.07 -14.35 -5.13
C GLU A 64 6.78 -14.29 -5.96
N SER A 65 5.78 -15.09 -5.60
CA SER A 65 4.44 -15.03 -6.20
C SER A 65 3.37 -15.37 -5.16
N GLU A 66 3.44 -14.66 -4.03
CA GLU A 66 2.60 -14.87 -2.86
C GLU A 66 1.53 -13.77 -2.71
N PHE A 67 0.37 -14.13 -2.17
CA PHE A 67 -0.73 -13.19 -1.89
C PHE A 67 -1.13 -12.33 -3.09
N CYS A 68 -1.17 -12.93 -4.29
CA CYS A 68 -1.31 -12.29 -5.60
C CYS A 68 -2.45 -11.26 -5.73
N THR A 69 -3.51 -11.40 -4.92
CA THR A 69 -4.71 -10.54 -4.97
C THR A 69 -5.00 -9.83 -3.66
N VAL A 70 -4.05 -9.85 -2.71
CA VAL A 70 -4.21 -9.25 -1.38
C VAL A 70 -3.18 -8.12 -1.23
N PRO A 71 -3.49 -6.89 -1.66
CA PRO A 71 -2.48 -5.83 -1.80
C PRO A 71 -1.63 -5.55 -0.54
N PRO A 72 -2.15 -5.60 0.71
CA PRO A 72 -1.32 -5.42 1.90
C PRO A 72 -0.22 -6.47 2.11
N PHE A 73 -0.37 -7.68 1.53
CA PHE A 73 0.56 -8.80 1.70
C PHE A 73 1.18 -9.27 0.38
N LEU A 74 0.76 -8.70 -0.75
CA LEU A 74 1.20 -9.07 -2.09
C LEU A 74 2.72 -8.98 -2.20
N ARG A 75 3.33 -10.08 -2.64
CA ARG A 75 4.75 -10.16 -3.01
C ARG A 75 4.86 -10.82 -4.37
N TYR A 76 5.23 -10.01 -5.35
CA TYR A 76 5.42 -10.46 -6.72
C TYR A 76 6.81 -10.08 -7.22
N GLY A 77 7.53 -11.04 -7.78
CA GLY A 77 8.92 -10.86 -8.17
C GLY A 77 9.79 -10.46 -6.98
N LYS A 78 10.76 -9.59 -7.21
CA LYS A 78 11.64 -9.05 -6.16
C LYS A 78 11.20 -7.68 -5.66
N TYR A 79 10.40 -6.94 -6.42
CA TYR A 79 10.14 -5.51 -6.21
C TYR A 79 8.67 -5.15 -6.05
N CYS A 80 7.71 -5.98 -6.45
CA CYS A 80 6.30 -5.63 -6.31
C CYS A 80 5.77 -6.02 -4.93
N GLY A 81 5.65 -5.06 -4.02
CA GLY A 81 4.98 -5.25 -2.74
C GLY A 81 5.08 -4.02 -1.83
N LEU A 82 4.25 -3.96 -0.79
CA LEU A 82 4.31 -2.88 0.19
C LEU A 82 5.50 -3.10 1.14
N LEU A 83 6.38 -2.10 1.24
CA LEU A 83 7.61 -2.17 2.06
C LEU A 83 8.47 -3.40 1.71
N TYR A 84 8.44 -3.81 0.45
CA TYR A 84 9.14 -4.97 -0.08
C TYR A 84 9.86 -4.54 -1.36
N SER A 85 11.16 -4.83 -1.46
CA SER A 85 11.99 -4.45 -2.61
C SER A 85 13.16 -5.42 -2.76
N GLY A 86 13.72 -5.49 -3.96
CA GLY A 86 14.88 -6.32 -4.27
C GLY A 86 16.19 -5.73 -3.73
N CYS A 87 17.20 -6.60 -3.55
CA CYS A 87 18.52 -6.18 -3.12
C CYS A 87 19.27 -5.39 -4.19
N PRO A 88 20.24 -4.54 -3.82
CA PRO A 88 21.10 -3.86 -4.78
C PRO A 88 21.79 -4.84 -5.74
N GLY A 89 21.67 -4.58 -7.04
CA GLY A 89 22.26 -5.40 -8.10
C GLY A 89 21.43 -6.61 -8.54
N GLU A 90 20.29 -6.87 -7.93
CA GLU A 90 19.36 -7.90 -8.40
C GLU A 90 18.64 -7.42 -9.66
N GLU A 91 18.51 -8.30 -10.67
CA GLU A 91 17.67 -8.04 -11.84
C GLU A 91 16.20 -8.36 -11.53
N PRO A 92 15.25 -7.62 -12.14
CA PRO A 92 13.83 -7.91 -12.00
C PRO A 92 13.47 -9.25 -12.66
N CYS A 93 12.49 -9.93 -12.09
CA CYS A 93 12.06 -11.26 -12.52
C CYS A 93 11.35 -11.26 -13.88
N ASP A 94 10.59 -10.21 -14.18
CA ASP A 94 9.93 -9.99 -15.45
C ASP A 94 9.67 -8.50 -15.72
N GLY A 95 8.91 -8.20 -16.77
CA GLY A 95 8.59 -6.81 -17.13
C GLY A 95 7.70 -6.09 -16.12
N LEU A 96 6.84 -6.79 -15.38
CA LEU A 96 6.04 -6.18 -14.31
C LEU A 96 6.93 -5.85 -13.11
N ASP A 97 7.79 -6.78 -12.73
CA ASP A 97 8.75 -6.59 -11.65
C ASP A 97 9.74 -5.44 -11.96
N ALA A 98 10.08 -5.25 -13.23
CA ALA A 98 10.87 -4.09 -13.68
C ALA A 98 10.13 -2.76 -13.47
N CYS A 99 8.81 -2.72 -13.69
CA CYS A 99 8.00 -1.54 -13.38
C CYS A 99 8.04 -1.22 -11.87
N CYS A 100 7.95 -2.25 -11.02
CA CYS A 100 8.03 -2.09 -9.57
C CYS A 100 9.41 -1.62 -9.11
N MET A 101 10.48 -2.19 -9.65
CA MET A 101 11.86 -1.75 -9.38
C MET A 101 12.06 -0.26 -9.67
N ASN A 102 11.54 0.21 -10.83
CA ASN A 102 11.61 1.62 -11.21
C ASN A 102 10.76 2.51 -10.30
N HIS A 103 9.59 2.02 -9.88
CA HIS A 103 8.72 2.73 -8.93
C HIS A 103 9.40 2.91 -7.57
N ASP A 104 9.99 1.85 -7.02
CA ASP A 104 10.68 1.89 -5.73
C ASP A 104 11.87 2.85 -5.76
N ALA A 105 12.66 2.81 -6.83
CA ALA A 105 13.74 3.76 -7.05
C ALA A 105 13.24 5.21 -7.15
N CYS A 106 12.12 5.43 -7.83
CA CYS A 106 11.47 6.75 -7.91
C CYS A 106 11.08 7.23 -6.52
N VAL A 107 10.34 6.43 -5.75
CA VAL A 107 9.90 6.77 -4.39
C VAL A 107 11.10 7.08 -3.50
N GLN A 108 12.16 6.27 -3.56
CA GLN A 108 13.39 6.51 -2.81
C GLN A 108 14.05 7.85 -3.17
N SER A 109 14.10 8.20 -4.46
CA SER A 109 14.64 9.49 -4.93
C SER A 109 13.81 10.70 -4.49
N LYS A 110 12.54 10.48 -4.13
CA LYS A 110 11.60 11.51 -3.65
C LYS A 110 11.45 11.49 -2.12
N ASN A 111 12.51 11.13 -1.39
CA ASN A 111 12.53 11.05 0.07
C ASN A 111 11.52 10.04 0.66
N ASN A 112 11.30 8.92 -0.04
CA ASN A 112 10.32 7.89 0.32
C ASN A 112 8.85 8.38 0.27
N ASP A 113 8.56 9.35 -0.59
CA ASP A 113 7.19 9.81 -0.84
C ASP A 113 6.42 8.82 -1.74
N TYR A 114 5.71 7.88 -1.12
CA TYR A 114 4.81 6.93 -1.79
C TYR A 114 3.58 7.61 -2.43
N LEU A 115 3.29 8.87 -2.12
CA LEU A 115 2.18 9.65 -2.72
C LEU A 115 2.67 10.59 -3.82
N SER A 116 3.92 10.45 -4.26
CA SER A 116 4.44 11.16 -5.42
C SER A 116 3.58 10.86 -6.64
N SER A 117 2.94 11.90 -7.18
CA SER A 117 2.11 11.80 -8.39
C SER A 117 2.94 11.40 -9.61
N GLU A 118 4.22 11.81 -9.64
CA GLU A 118 5.16 11.45 -10.70
C GLU A 118 5.47 9.95 -10.69
N CYS A 119 5.83 9.40 -9.51
CA CYS A 119 6.12 7.97 -9.38
C CYS A 119 4.88 7.13 -9.67
N SER A 120 3.72 7.53 -9.13
CA SER A 120 2.46 6.82 -9.35
C SER A 120 2.05 6.80 -10.82
N GLN A 121 2.10 7.96 -11.50
CA GLN A 121 1.72 8.05 -12.92
C GLN A 121 2.67 7.27 -13.83
N THR A 122 3.98 7.35 -13.58
CA THR A 122 4.99 6.62 -14.35
C THR A 122 4.81 5.11 -14.18
N PHE A 123 4.51 4.65 -12.96
CA PHE A 123 4.27 3.24 -12.68
C PHE A 123 3.02 2.71 -13.37
N LEU A 124 1.90 3.46 -13.32
CA LEU A 124 0.66 3.12 -14.03
C LEU A 124 0.89 2.99 -15.55
N ASN A 125 1.66 3.91 -16.15
CA ASN A 125 1.98 3.84 -17.57
C ASN A 125 2.82 2.59 -17.91
N CYS A 126 3.83 2.28 -17.08
CA CYS A 126 4.67 1.09 -17.26
C CYS A 126 3.84 -0.21 -17.19
N MET A 127 2.95 -0.34 -16.21
CA MET A 127 2.07 -1.50 -16.09
C MET A 127 1.11 -1.64 -17.29
N ALA A 128 0.59 -0.51 -17.80
CA ALA A 128 -0.24 -0.52 -19.00
C ALA A 128 0.54 -1.01 -20.23
N GLU A 129 1.78 -0.58 -20.42
CA GLU A 129 2.66 -1.05 -21.50
C GLU A 129 2.98 -2.55 -21.36
N PHE A 130 3.33 -3.00 -20.15
CA PHE A 130 3.56 -4.41 -19.87
C PHE A 130 2.34 -5.26 -20.24
N ARG A 131 1.14 -4.84 -19.81
CA ARG A 131 -0.12 -5.51 -20.14
C ARG A 131 -0.36 -5.55 -21.66
N ASN A 132 -0.16 -4.44 -22.35
CA ASN A 132 -0.41 -4.33 -23.79
C ASN A 132 0.58 -5.17 -24.62
N SER A 133 1.82 -5.29 -24.17
CA SER A 133 2.85 -6.12 -24.83
C SER A 133 2.63 -7.62 -24.63
N LYS A 134 1.69 -8.03 -23.78
CA LYS A 134 1.50 -9.42 -23.33
C LYS A 134 2.82 -10.02 -22.82
N GLY A 135 3.52 -9.24 -21.99
CA GLY A 135 4.82 -9.59 -21.43
C GLY A 135 4.83 -11.00 -20.83
N LYS A 136 5.92 -11.75 -21.06
CA LYS A 136 6.13 -13.05 -20.43
C LYS A 136 6.46 -12.85 -18.96
N THR A 137 6.03 -13.80 -18.14
CA THR A 137 6.38 -13.86 -16.71
C THR A 137 7.52 -14.86 -16.44
N PHE A 138 8.09 -14.81 -15.24
CA PHE A 138 9.16 -15.69 -14.79
C PHE A 138 8.67 -17.13 -14.56
N GLN A 139 9.62 -18.08 -14.62
CA GLN A 139 9.32 -19.50 -14.41
C GLN A 139 8.93 -19.77 -12.97
N GLY A 140 7.90 -20.60 -12.77
CA GLY A 140 7.41 -20.96 -11.43
C GLY A 140 6.46 -19.95 -10.79
N ASN A 141 6.12 -18.86 -11.48
CA ASN A 141 5.12 -17.91 -11.02
C ASN A 141 3.75 -18.58 -10.78
N THR A 142 3.23 -18.50 -9.56
CA THR A 142 1.91 -19.02 -9.19
C THR A 142 0.78 -18.01 -9.30
N CYS A 143 1.09 -16.73 -9.53
CA CYS A 143 0.11 -15.68 -9.72
C CYS A 143 -0.38 -15.60 -11.17
N HIS A 144 -1.65 -15.26 -11.36
CA HIS A 144 -2.10 -14.76 -12.66
C HIS A 144 -1.63 -13.31 -12.79
N VAL A 145 -0.66 -13.05 -13.67
CA VAL A 145 0.00 -11.74 -13.76
C VAL A 145 -0.97 -10.58 -14.04
N GLN A 146 -2.08 -10.85 -14.74
CA GLN A 146 -3.08 -9.81 -15.01
C GLN A 146 -3.84 -9.38 -13.76
N ASP A 147 -4.14 -10.32 -12.84
CA ASP A 147 -4.79 -10.02 -11.56
C ASP A 147 -3.86 -9.17 -10.68
N VAL A 148 -2.55 -9.48 -10.69
CA VAL A 148 -1.54 -8.70 -9.98
C VAL A 148 -1.48 -7.27 -10.52
N VAL A 149 -1.42 -7.11 -11.85
CA VAL A 149 -1.45 -5.78 -12.50
C VAL A 149 -2.72 -5.02 -12.11
N GLU A 150 -3.89 -5.65 -12.13
CA GLU A 150 -5.16 -5.02 -11.78
C GLU A 150 -5.19 -4.53 -10.33
N VAL A 151 -4.80 -5.38 -9.39
CA VAL A 151 -4.77 -5.06 -7.97
C VAL A 151 -3.78 -3.93 -7.66
N ILE A 152 -2.59 -3.97 -8.26
CA ILE A 152 -1.60 -2.89 -8.10
C ILE A 152 -2.12 -1.60 -8.74
N THR A 153 -2.73 -1.66 -9.94
CA THR A 153 -3.32 -0.50 -10.61
C THR A 153 -4.33 0.20 -9.71
N LEU A 154 -5.24 -0.56 -9.07
CA LEU A 154 -6.23 -0.02 -8.15
C LEU A 154 -5.59 0.78 -6.99
N VAL A 155 -4.56 0.21 -6.36
CA VAL A 155 -3.84 0.87 -5.26
C VAL A 155 -3.13 2.13 -5.75
N MET A 156 -2.49 2.07 -6.91
CA MET A 156 -1.72 3.19 -7.44
C MET A 156 -2.60 4.33 -7.96
N GLU A 157 -3.80 4.05 -8.49
CA GLU A 157 -4.79 5.08 -8.83
C GLU A 157 -5.24 5.82 -7.56
N ALA A 158 -5.50 5.10 -6.47
CA ALA A 158 -5.82 5.71 -5.19
C ALA A 158 -4.67 6.57 -4.65
N ALA A 159 -3.42 6.08 -4.72
CA ALA A 159 -2.23 6.83 -4.32
C ALA A 159 -2.04 8.10 -5.17
N LEU A 160 -2.23 8.01 -6.49
CA LEU A 160 -2.15 9.16 -7.39
C LEU A 160 -3.19 10.23 -7.06
N VAL A 161 -4.44 9.83 -6.79
CA VAL A 161 -5.51 10.76 -6.38
C VAL A 161 -5.17 11.40 -5.03
N ALA A 162 -4.73 10.61 -4.04
CA ALA A 162 -4.35 11.10 -2.73
C ALA A 162 -3.17 12.09 -2.82
N GLY A 163 -2.13 11.76 -3.59
CA GLY A 163 -0.99 12.63 -3.85
C GLY A 163 -1.38 13.97 -4.48
N ARG A 164 -2.27 13.95 -5.48
CA ARG A 164 -2.81 15.18 -6.09
C ARG A 164 -3.66 16.02 -5.14
N TYR A 165 -4.23 15.42 -4.09
CA TYR A 165 -5.01 16.14 -3.09
C TYR A 165 -4.12 16.72 -2.00
N LEU A 166 -3.18 15.95 -1.47
CA LEU A 166 -2.32 16.32 -0.35
C LEU A 166 -1.16 17.23 -0.73
N HIS A 167 -0.67 17.15 -1.98
CA HIS A 167 0.36 18.05 -2.50
C HIS A 167 -0.20 19.32 -3.13
N LYS A 168 -1.50 19.62 -2.96
CA LYS A 168 -2.04 20.95 -3.31
C LYS A 168 -1.52 22.00 -2.33
N PRO A 169 -1.03 23.14 -2.82
CA PRO A 169 -0.58 24.25 -1.97
C PRO A 169 -1.72 24.88 -1.17
#